data_AF-A0A392U834-F1
#
_entry.id   AF-A0A392U834-F1
#
_cell.length_a   1.000
_cell.length_b   1.000
_cell.length_c   1.000
_cell.angle_alpha   90.00
_cell.angle_beta   90.00
_cell.angle_gamma   90.00
#
_symmetry.space_group_name_H-M   'P 1'
#
loop_
_entity.id
_entity.type
_entity.pdbx_description
1 polymer ?
#
loop_
_entity_poly.entity_id
_entity_poly.type
_entity_poly.pdbx_seq_one_letter_code
_entity_poly.pdbx_strand_id
1 'polypeptide(L)' 'MAARAHDVAALAIKGHSAYLNFPNLAQNLPRPSTTSPKDIQIAAAKAASTVFVEV' A
#
# COMPACT_ATOMS: atom_id res chain seq x y z
N MET A 1 -7.95 -4.64 -5.90
CA MET A 1 -8.14 -3.22 -6.23
C MET A 1 -6.80 -2.54 -6.49
N ALA A 2 -6.62 -1.93 -7.67
CA ALA A 2 -5.35 -1.30 -8.07
C ALA A 2 -4.97 -0.07 -7.24
N ALA A 3 -5.93 0.76 -6.84
CA ALA A 3 -5.68 1.98 -6.05
C ALA A 3 -5.05 1.67 -4.67
N ARG A 4 -5.40 0.55 -4.03
CA ARG A 4 -4.76 0.10 -2.78
C ARG A 4 -3.31 -0.34 -2.99
N ALA A 5 -3.02 -0.97 -4.13
CA ALA A 5 -1.65 -1.33 -4.51
C ALA A 5 -0.78 -0.07 -4.71
N HIS A 6 -1.36 0.96 -5.34
CA HIS A 6 -0.71 2.26 -5.48
C HIS A 6 -0.41 2.88 -4.11
N ASP A 7 -1.36 2.85 -3.17
CA ASP A 7 -1.16 3.44 -1.84
C ASP A 7 -0.04 2.77 -1.05
N VAL A 8 0.12 1.43 -1.17
CA VAL A 8 1.30 0.73 -0.61
C VAL A 8 2.59 1.22 -1.24
N ALA A 9 2.64 1.32 -2.57
CA ALA A 9 3.83 1.78 -3.26
C ALA A 9 4.17 3.24 -2.93
N ALA A 10 3.15 4.10 -2.85
CA ALA A 10 3.28 5.50 -2.48
C ALA A 10 3.81 5.64 -1.05
N LEU A 11 3.26 4.89 -0.09
CA LEU A 11 3.77 4.86 1.29
C LEU A 11 5.21 4.37 1.37
N ALA A 12 5.56 3.33 0.61
CA ALA A 12 6.91 2.77 0.63
C ALA A 12 7.97 3.72 0.06
N ILE A 13 7.61 4.51 -0.96
CA ILE A 13 8.54 5.42 -1.65
C ILE A 13 8.58 6.81 -1.00
N LYS A 14 7.41 7.36 -0.64
CA LYS A 14 7.25 8.75 -0.18
C LYS A 14 7.06 8.87 1.33
N GLY A 15 6.84 7.76 2.04
CA GLY A 15 6.60 7.76 3.48
C GLY A 15 5.40 8.62 3.86
N HIS A 16 5.57 9.50 4.84
CA HIS A 16 4.53 10.41 5.35
C HIS A 16 4.07 11.46 4.33
N SER A 17 4.83 11.68 3.25
CA SER A 17 4.48 12.63 2.18
C SER A 17 3.69 11.97 1.04
N ALA A 18 3.26 10.72 1.21
CA ALA A 18 2.49 10.00 0.21
C ALA A 18 1.04 10.53 0.13
N TYR A 19 0.59 10.86 -1.08
CA TYR A 19 -0.82 11.11 -1.34
C TYR A 19 -1.53 9.79 -1.63
N LEU A 20 -2.49 9.42 -0.78
CA LEU A 20 -3.16 8.12 -0.82
C LEU A 20 -4.60 8.27 -1.31
N ASN A 21 -5.07 7.28 -2.06
CA ASN A 21 -6.47 7.17 -2.45
C ASN A 21 -7.34 6.80 -1.24
N PHE A 22 -6.82 5.95 -0.34
CA PHE A 22 -7.49 5.48 0.86
C PHE A 22 -6.67 5.80 2.12
N PRO A 23 -6.62 7.07 2.56
CA PRO A 23 -5.85 7.46 3.75
C PRO A 23 -6.29 6.71 5.02
N ASN A 24 -7.58 6.38 5.14
CA ASN A 24 -8.13 5.61 6.26
C ASN A 24 -7.59 4.17 6.32
N LEU A 25 -7.13 3.62 5.19
CA LEU A 25 -6.57 2.28 5.12
C LEU A 25 -5.05 2.26 5.33
N ALA A 26 -4.36 3.41 5.37
CA ALA A 26 -2.90 3.49 5.38
C ALA A 26 -2.23 2.65 6.48
N GLN A 27 -2.84 2.60 7.66
CA GLN A 27 -2.35 1.81 8.81
C GLN A 27 -2.59 0.30 8.63
N ASN A 28 -3.61 -0.07 7.86
CA ASN A 28 -4.02 -1.45 7.61
C ASN A 28 -3.35 -2.05 6.37
N LEU A 29 -2.73 -1.22 5.53
CA LEU A 29 -2.04 -1.68 4.33
C LEU A 29 -0.80 -2.53 4.70
N PRO A 30 -0.51 -3.61 3.93
CA PRO A 30 0.68 -4.42 4.14
C PRO A 30 1.93 -3.58 3.91
N ARG A 31 2.86 -3.63 4.88
CA ARG A 31 4.17 -2.98 4.76
C ARG A 31 5.16 -3.91 4.06
N PRO A 32 5.92 -3.42 3.08
CA PRO A 32 6.98 -4.20 2.46
C PRO A 32 8.11 -4.45 3.46
N SER A 33 8.77 -5.61 3.35
CA SER A 33 9.86 -6.00 4.25
C SER A 33 11.10 -5.12 4.10
N THR A 34 11.36 -4.64 2.89
CA THR A 34 12.44 -3.70 2.58
C THR A 34 11.96 -2.63 1.59
N THR A 35 12.80 -1.63 1.32
CA THR A 35 12.57 -0.62 0.27
C THR A 35 12.92 -1.12 -1.13
N SER A 36 13.25 -2.41 -1.29
CA SER A 36 13.51 -2.98 -2.61
C SER A 36 12.24 -2.99 -3.47
N PRO A 37 12.35 -2.77 -4.80
CA PRO A 37 11.19 -2.79 -5.68
C PRO A 37 10.38 -4.09 -5.63
N LYS A 38 11.06 -5.22 -5.39
CA LYS A 38 10.44 -6.54 -5.30
C LYS A 38 9.52 -6.66 -4.08
N ASP A 39 9.98 -6.23 -2.91
CA ASP A 39 9.17 -6.31 -1.69
C ASP A 39 7.98 -5.34 -1.75
N ILE A 40 8.17 -4.17 -2.38
CA ILE A 40 7.09 -3.22 -2.64
C ILE A 40 6.02 -3.85 -3.55
N GLN A 41 6.41 -4.52 -4.63
CA GLN A 41 5.48 -5.19 -5.54
C GLN A 41 4.69 -6.31 -4.84
N ILE A 42 5.36 -7.11 -4.01
CA ILE A 42 4.70 -8.19 -3.25
C ILE A 42 3.67 -7.60 -2.28
N ALA A 43 4.04 -6.57 -1.52
CA ALA A 43 3.12 -5.91 -0.59
C ALA A 43 1.95 -5.24 -1.34
N ALA A 44 2.22 -4.57 -2.47
CA ALA A 44 1.20 -3.93 -3.30
C ALA A 44 0.23 -4.95 -3.90
N ALA A 45 0.72 -6.08 -4.39
CA ALA A 45 -0.11 -7.17 -4.89
C ALA A 45 -1.00 -7.76 -3.79
N LYS A 46 -0.46 -7.92 -2.58
CA LYS A 46 -1.25 -8.34 -1.40
C LYS A 46 -2.34 -7.33 -1.04
N ALA A 47 -2.04 -6.03 -1.06
CA ALA A 47 -3.06 -4.99 -0.85
C ALA A 47 -4.13 -5.00 -1.94
N ALA A 48 -3.75 -5.32 -3.18
CA ALA A 48 -4.68 -5.45 -4.28
C ALA A 48 -5.64 -6.64 -4.09
N SER A 49 -5.18 -7.75 -3.54
CA SER A 49 -6.02 -8.94 -3.31
C SER A 49 -6.75 -8.92 -1.96
N THR A 50 -6.35 -8.06 -1.02
CA THR A 50 -6.98 -7.96 0.30
C THR A 50 -8.32 -7.22 0.22
N VAL A 51 -9.34 -7.80 0.82
CA VAL A 51 -10.64 -7.16 1.03
C VAL A 51 -10.56 -6.32 2.30
N PHE A 52 -10.36 -5.01 2.14
CA PHE A 52 -10.62 -4.04 3.20
C PHE A 52 -12.10 -3.65 3.16
N VAL A 53 -12.76 -3.71 4.31
CA VAL A 53 -14.08 -3.13 4.51
C VAL A 53 -13.87 -1.62 4.59
N GLU A 54 -14.34 -0.90 3.59
CA GLU A 54 -14.42 0.56 3.64
C GLU A 54 -15.65 0.89 4.49
N VAL A 55 -15.41 1.28 5.74
CA VAL A 55 -16.44 1.69 6.71
C VAL A 55 -16.76 3.15 6.52
#